data_AF-A0A1H3L1H8-F1
#
_entry.id   AF-A0A1H3L1H8-F1
#
_cell.length_a   1.000
_cell.length_b   1.000
_cell.length_c   1.000
_cell.angle_alpha   90.00
_cell.angle_beta   90.00
_cell.angle_gamma   90.00
#
_symmetry.space_group_name_H-M   'P 1'
#
loop_
_entity.id
_entity.type
_entity.pdbx_description
1 polymer ?
#
loop_
_entity_poly.entity_id
_entity_poly.type
_entity_poly.pdbx_seq_one_letter_code
_entity_poly.pdbx_strand_id
1 'polypeptide(L)'
;MEIAEAREQLRAVERASAAPYVQYPPSPWWYAPAVGAWVAGIVATFVWWRVNAALFLAALGVLIALELVFVFWARRRHGALPFPGRGRPPSEIAAVWRRYLIGALAIVSSVALTWWLTGPLVAAGVAFVLVTGGIAAYERRYARAATEVRSRLS
;
A
#
# COMPACT_ATOMS: atom_id res chain seq x y z
N MET A 1 20.41 34.96 -20.26
CA MET A 1 19.33 34.26 -21.00
C MET A 1 19.48 32.75 -20.84
N GLU A 2 20.66 32.19 -21.11
CA GLU A 2 20.99 30.75 -21.01
C GLU A 2 20.69 30.08 -19.65
N ILE A 3 20.97 30.76 -18.52
CA ILE A 3 20.69 30.23 -17.16
C ILE A 3 19.18 30.09 -16.88
N ALA A 4 18.36 30.99 -17.43
CA ALA A 4 16.91 30.95 -17.22
C ALA A 4 16.29 29.77 -17.97
N GLU A 5 16.72 29.55 -19.20
CA GLU A 5 16.30 28.43 -20.05
C GLU A 5 16.74 27.08 -19.48
N ALA A 6 17.98 26.96 -19.00
CA ALA A 6 18.46 25.75 -18.32
C ALA A 6 17.65 25.42 -17.06
N ARG A 7 17.26 26.43 -16.27
CA ARG A 7 16.38 26.24 -15.10
C ARG A 7 14.98 25.79 -15.49
N GLU A 8 14.45 26.29 -16.60
CA GLU A 8 13.13 25.93 -17.09
C GLU A 8 13.09 24.50 -17.64
N GLN A 9 14.13 24.08 -18.36
CA GLN A 9 14.33 22.69 -18.78
C GLN A 9 14.45 21.74 -17.58
N LEU A 10 15.20 22.10 -16.55
CA LEU A 10 15.30 21.33 -15.30
C LEU A 10 13.93 21.17 -14.62
N ARG A 11 13.14 22.24 -14.50
CA ARG A 11 11.78 22.16 -13.93
C ARG A 11 10.85 21.29 -14.77
N ALA A 12 10.97 21.32 -16.09
CA ALA A 12 10.18 20.47 -16.97
C ALA A 12 10.51 18.98 -16.76
N VAL A 13 11.80 18.64 -16.62
CA VAL A 13 12.27 17.29 -16.30
C VAL A 13 11.80 16.85 -14.90
N GLU A 14 11.90 17.72 -13.90
CA GLU A 14 11.39 17.44 -12.55
C GLU A 14 9.88 17.16 -12.54
N ARG A 15 9.09 17.99 -13.24
CA ARG A 15 7.65 17.76 -13.42
C ARG A 15 7.35 16.43 -14.09
N ALA A 16 8.06 16.10 -15.17
CA ALA A 16 7.90 14.83 -15.87
C ALA A 16 8.26 13.63 -14.97
N SER A 17 9.31 13.75 -14.15
CA SER A 17 9.72 12.70 -13.21
C SER A 17 8.77 12.50 -12.03
N ALA A 18 8.10 13.59 -11.60
CA ALA A 18 7.15 13.56 -10.49
C ALA A 18 5.74 13.12 -10.92
N ALA A 19 5.37 13.31 -12.19
CA ALA A 19 4.03 13.03 -12.71
C ALA A 19 3.47 11.64 -12.33
N PRO A 20 4.24 10.52 -12.42
CA PRO A 20 3.77 9.20 -12.01
C PRO A 20 3.43 9.08 -10.52
N TYR A 21 3.91 9.98 -9.67
CA TYR A 21 3.68 9.91 -8.23
C TYR A 21 2.51 10.80 -7.77
N VAL A 22 2.22 11.87 -8.51
CA VAL A 22 1.18 12.86 -8.15
C VAL A 22 -0.11 12.73 -8.97
N GLN A 23 -0.06 12.13 -10.17
CA GLN A 23 -1.22 11.98 -11.05
C GLN A 23 -1.95 10.65 -10.83
N TYR A 24 -2.16 10.28 -9.57
CA TYR A 24 -2.89 9.07 -9.22
C TYR A 24 -4.36 9.35 -8.91
N PRO A 25 -5.32 8.61 -9.50
CA PRO A 25 -6.70 8.75 -9.11
C PRO A 25 -6.86 8.34 -7.63
N PRO A 26 -7.73 9.03 -6.86
CA PRO A 26 -7.95 8.69 -5.47
C PRO A 26 -8.42 7.25 -5.32
N SER A 27 -7.92 6.59 -4.29
CA SER A 27 -8.35 5.25 -3.89
C SER A 27 -9.83 5.28 -3.50
N PRO A 28 -10.61 4.24 -3.87
CA PRO A 28 -11.97 4.10 -3.35
C PRO A 28 -11.97 3.94 -1.83
N TRP A 29 -13.00 4.45 -1.15
CA TRP A 29 -13.13 4.35 0.31
C TRP A 29 -13.11 2.91 0.84
N TRP A 30 -13.55 1.94 0.02
CA TRP A 30 -13.56 0.53 0.37
C TRP A 30 -12.20 -0.16 0.25
N TYR A 31 -11.20 0.49 -0.35
CA TYR A 31 -9.90 -0.13 -0.61
C TYR A 31 -9.18 -0.51 0.70
N ALA A 32 -9.07 0.41 1.64
CA ALA A 32 -8.43 0.14 2.93
C ALA A 32 -9.09 -1.02 3.70
N PRO A 33 -10.43 -1.06 3.90
CA PRO A 33 -11.05 -2.21 4.56
C PRO A 33 -10.99 -3.50 3.75
N ALA A 34 -10.98 -3.44 2.40
CA ALA A 34 -10.80 -4.63 1.56
C ALA A 34 -9.40 -5.25 1.74
N VAL A 35 -8.34 -4.44 1.74
CA VAL A 35 -6.97 -4.92 2.01
C VAL A 35 -6.85 -5.48 3.42
N GLY A 36 -7.44 -4.80 4.41
CA GLY A 36 -7.50 -5.29 5.78
C GLY A 36 -8.22 -6.64 5.89
N ALA A 37 -9.37 -6.79 5.22
CA ALA A 37 -10.12 -8.05 5.20
C ALA A 37 -9.33 -9.17 4.53
N TRP A 38 -8.61 -8.87 3.45
CA TRP A 38 -7.76 -9.84 2.77
C TRP A 38 -6.61 -10.33 3.66
N VAL A 39 -5.88 -9.43 4.32
CA VAL A 39 -4.81 -9.82 5.26
C VAL A 39 -5.37 -10.61 6.44
N ALA A 40 -6.49 -10.17 7.01
CA ALA A 40 -7.16 -10.89 8.08
C ALA A 40 -7.61 -12.29 7.63
N GLY A 41 -8.12 -12.42 6.41
CA GLY A 41 -8.47 -13.69 5.79
C GLY A 41 -7.26 -14.63 5.71
N ILE A 42 -6.11 -14.14 5.27
CA ILE A 42 -4.86 -14.92 5.23
C ILE A 42 -4.52 -15.43 6.64
N VAL A 43 -4.51 -14.56 7.64
CA VAL A 43 -4.20 -14.96 9.03
C VAL A 43 -5.22 -15.98 9.55
N ALA A 44 -6.51 -15.78 9.26
CA ALA A 44 -7.57 -16.69 9.67
C ALA A 44 -7.47 -18.07 9.03
N THR A 45 -6.91 -18.21 7.82
CA THR A 45 -6.73 -19.53 7.20
C THR A 45 -5.93 -20.49 8.06
N PHE A 46 -4.99 -19.99 8.87
CA PHE A 46 -4.13 -20.80 9.72
C PHE A 46 -4.85 -21.51 10.87
N VAL A 47 -6.13 -21.19 11.13
CA VAL A 47 -7.00 -21.99 11.99
C VAL A 47 -7.07 -23.45 11.51
N TRP A 48 -7.08 -23.67 10.20
CA TRP A 48 -7.18 -25.00 9.61
C TRP A 48 -5.83 -25.69 9.38
N TRP A 49 -4.70 -24.99 9.55
CA TRP A 49 -3.36 -25.48 9.17
C TRP A 49 -3.01 -26.85 9.77
N ARG A 50 -3.37 -27.09 11.04
CA ARG A 50 -3.10 -28.35 11.75
C ARG A 50 -4.26 -29.35 11.71
N VAL A 51 -5.44 -28.94 11.27
CA VAL A 51 -6.70 -29.70 11.43
C VAL A 51 -7.24 -30.19 10.10
N ASN A 52 -7.20 -29.36 9.06
CA ASN A 52 -7.74 -29.68 7.75
C ASN A 52 -6.96 -28.95 6.65
N ALA A 53 -5.96 -29.64 6.10
CA ALA A 53 -5.11 -29.10 5.04
C ALA A 53 -5.91 -28.75 3.77
N ALA A 54 -6.98 -29.48 3.46
CA ALA A 54 -7.81 -29.19 2.30
C ALA A 54 -8.55 -27.85 2.46
N LEU A 55 -9.14 -27.59 3.63
CA LEU A 55 -9.78 -26.30 3.93
C LEU A 55 -8.76 -25.15 3.94
N PHE A 56 -7.57 -25.37 4.51
CA PHE A 56 -6.48 -24.40 4.47
C PHE A 56 -6.11 -24.01 3.03
N LEU A 57 -5.81 -25.01 2.18
CA LEU A 57 -5.42 -24.78 0.79
C LEU A 57 -6.56 -24.19 -0.04
N ALA A 58 -7.80 -24.62 0.19
CA ALA A 58 -8.96 -24.07 -0.51
C ALA A 58 -9.18 -22.59 -0.15
N ALA A 59 -9.14 -22.24 1.14
CA ALA A 59 -9.28 -20.85 1.58
C ALA A 59 -8.14 -19.97 1.05
N LEU A 60 -6.90 -20.45 1.08
CA LEU A 60 -5.76 -19.75 0.53
C LEU A 60 -5.90 -19.57 -1.00
N GLY A 61 -6.36 -20.59 -1.72
CA GLY A 61 -6.63 -20.51 -3.16
C GLY A 61 -7.68 -19.44 -3.50
N VAL A 62 -8.75 -19.34 -2.71
CA VAL A 62 -9.76 -18.27 -2.86
C VAL A 62 -9.15 -16.89 -2.63
N LEU A 63 -8.33 -16.71 -1.59
CA LEU A 63 -7.69 -15.43 -1.30
C LEU A 63 -6.67 -15.01 -2.37
N ILE A 64 -5.94 -15.98 -2.95
CA ILE A 64 -5.05 -15.74 -4.09
C ILE A 64 -5.86 -15.33 -5.32
N ALA A 65 -6.97 -16.01 -5.61
CA ALA A 65 -7.84 -15.63 -6.73
C ALA A 65 -8.41 -14.22 -6.56
N LEU A 66 -8.84 -13.85 -5.35
CA LEU A 66 -9.29 -12.50 -5.02
C LEU A 66 -8.18 -11.45 -5.23
N GLU A 67 -6.95 -11.75 -4.82
CA GLU A 67 -5.80 -10.87 -5.05
C GLU A 67 -5.52 -10.69 -6.55
N LEU A 68 -5.59 -11.76 -7.35
CA LEU A 68 -5.39 -11.68 -8.80
C LEU A 68 -6.48 -10.82 -9.48
N VAL A 69 -7.75 -10.98 -9.07
CA VAL A 69 -8.85 -10.14 -9.55
C VAL A 69 -8.62 -8.68 -9.15
N PHE A 70 -8.19 -8.44 -7.91
CA PHE A 70 -7.87 -7.12 -7.42
C PHE A 70 -6.73 -6.46 -8.21
N VAL A 71 -5.63 -7.18 -8.44
CA VAL A 71 -4.49 -6.71 -9.25
C VAL A 71 -4.92 -6.41 -10.68
N PHE A 72 -5.74 -7.25 -11.30
CA PHE A 72 -6.24 -7.01 -12.66
C PHE A 72 -7.09 -5.74 -12.73
N TRP A 73 -8.00 -5.56 -11.78
CA TRP A 73 -8.80 -4.34 -11.64
C TRP A 73 -7.92 -3.11 -11.39
N ALA A 74 -6.92 -3.21 -10.50
CA ALA A 74 -6.02 -2.12 -10.15
C ALA A 74 -5.16 -1.69 -11.34
N ARG A 75 -4.62 -2.65 -12.12
CA ARG A 75 -3.88 -2.38 -13.35
C ARG A 75 -4.75 -1.67 -14.39
N ARG A 76 -6.01 -2.07 -14.53
CA ARG A 76 -6.96 -1.43 -15.44
C ARG A 76 -7.29 0.01 -15.02
N ARG A 77 -7.35 0.28 -13.72
CA ARG A 77 -7.67 1.61 -13.16
C ARG A 77 -6.48 2.57 -13.13
N HIS A 78 -5.29 2.07 -12.80
CA HIS A 78 -4.12 2.89 -12.47
C HIS A 78 -3.03 2.88 -13.56
N GLY A 79 -3.12 2.01 -14.56
CA GLY A 79 -2.11 1.92 -15.63
C GLY A 79 -0.73 1.50 -15.08
N ALA A 80 0.28 2.35 -15.24
CA ALA A 80 1.64 2.10 -14.77
C ALA A 80 1.81 2.51 -13.30
N LEU A 81 1.85 1.51 -12.41
CA LEU A 81 2.09 1.69 -10.97
C LEU A 81 3.50 2.24 -10.70
N PRO A 82 3.66 3.31 -9.87
CA PRO A 82 4.95 3.73 -9.38
C PRO A 82 5.43 2.66 -8.40
N PHE A 83 6.14 1.67 -8.94
CA PHE A 83 6.77 0.65 -8.10
C PHE A 83 7.97 1.26 -7.36
N PRO A 84 8.13 1.00 -6.06
CA PRO A 84 9.38 1.33 -5.37
C PRO A 84 10.55 0.68 -6.11
N GLY A 85 11.52 1.50 -6.52
CA GLY A 85 12.69 1.06 -7.30
C GLY A 85 12.67 1.46 -8.79
N ARG A 86 11.55 1.94 -9.34
CA ARG A 86 11.52 2.58 -10.67
C ARG A 86 11.54 4.10 -10.55
N GLY A 87 12.74 4.67 -10.67
CA GLY A 87 12.97 6.12 -10.59
C GLY A 87 13.30 6.60 -9.17
N ARG A 88 13.54 7.91 -9.03
CA ARG A 88 13.79 8.57 -7.74
C ARG A 88 12.54 9.31 -7.30
N PRO A 89 11.81 8.85 -6.27
CA PRO A 89 10.67 9.59 -5.76
C PRO A 89 11.13 10.94 -5.17
N PRO A 90 10.31 11.99 -5.25
CA PRO A 90 10.54 13.23 -4.51
C PRO A 90 10.77 12.96 -3.02
N SER A 91 11.60 13.76 -2.37
CA SER A 91 12.00 13.57 -0.96
C SER A 91 10.80 13.50 -0.01
N GLU A 92 9.72 14.24 -0.32
CA GLU A 92 8.45 14.22 0.41
C GLU A 92 7.81 12.83 0.40
N ILE A 93 7.78 12.18 -0.77
CA ILE A 93 7.19 10.85 -0.96
C ILE A 93 8.11 9.77 -0.38
N ALA A 94 9.43 9.93 -0.52
CA ALA A 94 10.40 9.01 0.07
C ALA A 94 10.28 8.93 1.61
N ALA A 95 10.01 10.07 2.27
CA ALA A 95 9.77 10.09 3.71
C ALA A 95 8.48 9.34 4.10
N VAL A 96 7.42 9.44 3.30
CA VAL A 96 6.17 8.69 3.51
C VAL A 96 6.42 7.19 3.35
N TRP A 97 7.18 6.77 2.35
CA TRP A 97 7.54 5.35 2.14
C TRP A 97 8.39 4.77 3.27
N ARG A 98 9.38 5.50 3.78
CA ARG A 98 10.17 5.05 4.94
C ARG A 98 9.30 4.86 6.18
N ARG A 99 8.39 5.80 6.46
CA ARG A 99 7.43 5.68 7.57
C ARG A 99 6.46 4.52 7.36
N TYR A 100 6.06 4.27 6.12
CA TYR A 100 5.23 3.12 5.76
C TYR A 100 5.95 1.80 6.05
N LEU A 101 7.23 1.64 5.68
CA LEU A 101 8.01 0.44 5.98
C LEU A 101 8.13 0.19 7.50
N ILE A 102 8.45 1.23 8.27
CA ILE A 102 8.51 1.12 9.74
C ILE A 102 7.14 0.74 10.31
N GLY A 103 6.06 1.37 9.81
CA GLY A 103 4.70 1.04 10.21
C GLY A 103 4.32 -0.40 9.86
N ALA A 104 4.69 -0.88 8.67
CA ALA A 104 4.45 -2.26 8.25
C ALA A 104 5.16 -3.26 9.16
N LEU A 105 6.43 -3.01 9.52
CA LEU A 105 7.16 -3.84 10.48
C LEU A 105 6.49 -3.85 11.86
N ALA A 106 6.00 -2.70 12.34
CA ALA A 106 5.28 -2.61 13.60
C ALA A 106 3.95 -3.39 13.57
N ILE A 107 3.20 -3.32 12.47
CA ILE A 107 1.95 -4.08 12.28
C ILE A 107 2.25 -5.57 12.26
N VAL A 108 3.22 -6.02 11.45
CA VAL A 108 3.61 -7.44 11.38
C VAL A 108 4.03 -7.97 12.74
N SER A 109 4.86 -7.22 13.46
CA SER A 109 5.31 -7.59 14.81
C SER A 109 4.14 -7.69 15.80
N SER A 110 3.19 -6.76 15.72
CA SER A 110 2.01 -6.73 16.59
C SER A 110 1.07 -7.91 16.30
N VAL A 111 0.86 -8.24 15.03
CA VAL A 111 0.03 -9.39 14.61
C VAL A 111 0.69 -10.70 15.03
N ALA A 112 2.00 -10.84 14.81
CA ALA A 112 2.75 -12.03 15.22
C ALA A 112 2.73 -12.22 16.74
N LEU A 113 2.92 -11.14 17.51
CA LEU A 113 2.83 -11.18 18.96
C LEU A 113 1.42 -11.55 19.43
N THR A 114 0.39 -10.95 18.83
CA THR A 114 -1.02 -11.27 19.13
C THR A 114 -1.30 -12.74 18.86
N TRP A 115 -0.86 -13.26 17.71
CA TRP A 115 -1.00 -14.66 17.38
C TRP A 115 -0.35 -15.54 18.43
N TRP A 116 0.91 -15.27 18.77
CA TRP A 116 1.64 -16.05 19.75
C TRP A 116 0.92 -16.13 21.10
N LEU A 117 0.31 -15.03 21.54
CA LEU A 117 -0.34 -14.94 22.85
C LEU A 117 -1.80 -15.42 22.88
N THR A 118 -2.55 -15.25 21.79
CA THR A 118 -4.02 -15.38 21.79
C THR A 118 -4.57 -16.30 20.69
N GLY A 119 -3.71 -16.72 19.75
CA GLY A 119 -4.07 -17.57 18.63
C GLY A 119 -4.50 -16.82 17.36
N PRO A 120 -4.73 -17.57 16.27
CA PRO A 120 -4.87 -17.01 14.92
C PRO A 120 -6.15 -16.20 14.71
N LEU A 121 -7.27 -16.53 15.37
CA LEU A 121 -8.54 -15.80 15.20
C LEU A 121 -8.46 -14.36 15.74
N VAL A 122 -7.92 -14.19 16.94
CA VAL A 122 -7.74 -12.86 17.54
C VAL A 122 -6.70 -12.07 16.75
N ALA A 123 -5.61 -12.72 16.32
CA ALA A 123 -4.61 -12.11 15.45
C ALA A 123 -5.18 -11.64 14.11
N ALA A 124 -6.12 -12.38 13.51
CA ALA A 124 -6.82 -11.96 12.29
C ALA A 124 -7.65 -10.69 12.52
N GLY A 125 -8.37 -10.60 13.65
CA GLY A 125 -9.10 -9.39 14.02
C GLY A 125 -8.18 -8.18 14.22
N VAL A 126 -7.05 -8.37 14.90
CA VAL A 126 -6.03 -7.31 15.06
C VAL A 126 -5.42 -6.91 13.72
N ALA A 127 -5.11 -7.88 12.85
CA ALA A 127 -4.60 -7.62 11.51
C ALA A 127 -5.60 -6.80 10.68
N PHE A 128 -6.89 -7.12 10.73
CA PHE A 128 -7.94 -6.36 10.05
C PHE A 128 -7.90 -4.88 10.44
N VAL A 129 -7.91 -4.60 11.74
CA VAL A 129 -7.95 -3.22 12.28
C VAL A 129 -6.67 -2.47 11.93
N LEU A 130 -5.51 -3.08 12.21
CA LEU A 130 -4.21 -2.43 12.01
C LEU A 130 -3.91 -2.17 10.54
N VAL A 131 -4.20 -3.12 9.65
CA VAL A 131 -3.98 -2.95 8.20
C VAL A 131 -4.96 -1.94 7.63
N THR A 132 -6.26 -2.02 7.97
CA THR A 132 -7.25 -1.05 7.49
C THR A 132 -6.88 0.38 7.93
N GLY A 133 -6.57 0.57 9.21
CA GLY A 133 -6.15 1.87 9.75
C GLY A 133 -4.82 2.33 9.17
N GLY A 134 -3.86 1.42 9.01
CA GLY A 134 -2.55 1.69 8.43
C GLY A 134 -2.63 2.16 6.98
N ILE A 135 -3.38 1.47 6.14
CA ILE A 135 -3.61 1.86 4.74
C ILE A 135 -4.36 3.19 4.67
N ALA A 136 -5.46 3.36 5.42
CA ALA A 136 -6.20 4.62 5.43
C ALA A 136 -5.32 5.82 5.87
N ALA A 137 -4.45 5.63 6.87
CA ALA A 137 -3.51 6.65 7.32
C ALA A 137 -2.41 6.92 6.28
N TYR A 138 -1.89 5.87 5.63
CA TYR A 138 -0.92 5.99 4.55
C TYR A 138 -1.47 6.80 3.38
N GLU A 139 -2.66 6.48 2.90
CA GLU A 139 -3.28 7.16 1.76
C GLU A 139 -3.52 8.64 2.03
N ARG A 140 -3.99 8.99 3.24
CA ARG A 140 -4.15 10.39 3.66
C ARG A 140 -2.81 11.14 3.67
N ARG A 141 -1.75 10.51 4.17
CA ARG A 141 -0.40 11.12 4.21
C ARG A 141 0.17 11.26 2.80
N TYR A 142 -0.02 10.25 1.96
CA TYR A 142 0.41 10.26 0.57
C TYR A 142 -0.31 11.37 -0.23
N ALA A 143 -1.63 11.52 -0.07
CA ALA A 143 -2.40 12.57 -0.72
C ALA A 143 -1.95 13.99 -0.32
N ARG A 144 -1.54 14.18 0.95
CA ARG A 144 -0.95 15.45 1.41
C ARG A 144 0.40 15.70 0.75
N ALA A 145 1.32 14.73 0.80
CA ALA A 145 2.62 14.85 0.15
C ALA A 145 2.49 15.08 -1.37
N ALA A 146 1.53 14.43 -2.03
CA ALA A 146 1.27 14.64 -3.45
C ALA A 146 0.74 16.05 -3.75
N THR A 147 -0.02 16.65 -2.84
CA THR A 147 -0.47 18.04 -2.95
C THR A 147 0.68 19.03 -2.75
N GLU A 148 1.55 18.78 -1.77
CA GLU A 148 2.77 19.58 -1.56
C GLU A 148 3.67 19.57 -2.79
N VAL A 149 3.94 18.40 -3.36
CA VAL A 149 4.72 18.27 -4.60
C VAL A 149 4.05 19.01 -5.77
N ARG A 150 2.72 18.93 -5.91
CA ARG A 150 1.99 19.70 -6.95
C ARG A 150 2.15 21.21 -6.76
N SER A 151 2.03 21.72 -5.53
CA SER A 151 2.17 23.15 -5.23
C SER A 151 3.58 23.70 -5.44
N ARG A 152 4.61 22.85 -5.28
CA ARG A 152 6.01 23.22 -5.55
C ARG A 152 6.33 23.29 -7.04
N LEU A 153 5.62 22.50 -7.84
CA LEU A 153 5.90 22.29 -9.26
C LEU A 153 4.97 23.08 -10.20
N SER A 154 3.90 23.69 -9.68
CA SER A 154 3.06 24.68 -10.37
C SER A 154 3.74 26.03 -10.45
#